data_AF-A0A0R3SZU9-F1
#
_entry.id   AF-A0A0R3SZU9-F1
#
_cell.length_a   1.000
_cell.length_b   1.000
_cell.length_c   1.000
_cell.angle_alpha   90.00
_cell.angle_beta   90.00
_cell.angle_gamma   90.00
#
_symmetry.space_group_name_H-M   'P 1'
#
loop_
_entity.id
_entity.type
_entity.pdbx_description
1 polymer ?
#
loop_
_entity_poly.entity_id
_entity_poly.type
_entity_poly.pdbx_seq_one_letter_code
_entity_poly.pdbx_strand_id
1 'polypeptide(L)'
;MTLSKVNGEDGLAPTPPFNFITPSKLMIDLRTYDNQLLERCLAVINQLRQEVHDNWFEDFKNSLYIDLKRAGKPNDEIKNVICARGLKEYASRLFEAMRTNEDLHAINPTIAEALIQEATFSLAVTESKADLCDSWLAHEVTTEARLQRDHPILWCILPWRKQQLSKIKEAFMQVVDYSFPF
;
A
#
# COMPACT_ATOMS: atom_id res chain seq x y z
N MET A 1 32.97 -51.43 6.73
CA MET A 1 32.51 -50.06 7.04
C MET A 1 31.02 -50.16 7.33
N THR A 2 30.66 -50.06 8.61
CA THR A 2 29.35 -50.40 9.17
C THR A 2 28.30 -49.34 8.82
N LEU A 3 27.24 -49.77 8.13
CA LEU A 3 26.01 -49.02 7.94
C LEU A 3 25.17 -49.14 9.22
N SER A 4 25.26 -48.14 10.09
CA SER A 4 24.36 -48.00 11.24
C SER A 4 23.04 -47.42 10.75
N LYS A 5 22.00 -48.25 10.70
CA LYS A 5 20.59 -47.83 10.65
C LYS A 5 20.31 -46.96 11.88
N VAL A 6 19.97 -45.68 11.66
CA VAL A 6 19.33 -44.86 12.69
C VAL A 6 17.84 -45.18 12.64
N ASN A 7 17.35 -45.67 13.77
CA ASN A 7 15.97 -46.06 14.03
C ASN A 7 15.01 -44.89 13.81
N GLY A 8 13.79 -45.22 13.39
CA GLY A 8 12.69 -44.29 13.27
C GLY A 8 12.33 -43.65 14.60
N GLU A 9 12.15 -42.33 14.55
CA GLU A 9 11.32 -41.61 15.50
C GLU A 9 10.02 -41.21 14.80
N ASP A 10 8.95 -41.26 15.58
CA ASP A 10 7.55 -41.19 15.20
C ASP A 10 7.19 -40.00 14.30
N GLY A 11 6.17 -40.22 13.45
CA GLY A 11 5.66 -39.28 12.45
C GLY A 11 5.03 -38.01 13.00
N LEU A 12 5.82 -37.15 13.65
CA LEU A 12 5.48 -35.74 13.83
C LEU A 12 5.86 -35.02 12.54
N ALA A 13 4.87 -34.41 11.88
CA ALA A 13 5.16 -33.47 10.79
C ALA A 13 6.15 -32.40 11.32
N PRO A 14 7.20 -32.04 10.55
CA PRO A 14 8.14 -31.02 10.98
C PRO A 14 7.36 -29.74 11.29
N THR A 15 7.53 -29.21 12.51
CA THR A 15 6.89 -27.96 12.89
C THR A 15 7.37 -26.86 11.94
N PRO A 16 6.45 -26.11 11.31
CA PRO A 16 6.84 -25.08 10.35
C PRO A 16 7.80 -24.08 11.00
N PRO A 17 8.74 -23.50 10.24
CA PRO A 17 9.59 -22.44 10.77
C PRO A 17 8.71 -21.28 11.21
N PHE A 18 8.89 -20.83 12.45
CA PHE A 18 8.16 -19.67 12.99
C PHE A 18 8.96 -18.38 12.89
N ASN A 19 10.26 -18.49 12.63
CA ASN A 19 11.18 -17.38 12.45
C ASN A 19 11.33 -17.10 10.95
N PHE A 20 10.92 -15.90 10.53
CA PHE A 20 11.04 -15.41 9.17
C PHE A 20 11.95 -14.20 9.14
N ILE A 21 12.55 -13.96 7.97
CA ILE A 21 13.30 -12.75 7.68
C ILE A 21 12.54 -12.05 6.56
N THR A 22 12.11 -10.81 6.80
CA THR A 22 11.48 -10.00 5.74
C THR A 22 12.51 -9.64 4.67
N PRO A 23 12.09 -9.24 3.45
CA PRO A 23 13.01 -8.67 2.46
C PRO A 23 13.87 -7.51 3.02
N SER A 24 13.32 -6.77 3.99
CA SER A 24 14.01 -5.70 4.72
C SER A 24 14.94 -6.19 5.84
N LYS A 25 15.20 -7.50 5.93
CA LYS A 25 16.03 -8.16 6.95
C LYS A 25 15.51 -8.08 8.39
N LEU A 26 14.21 -7.82 8.57
CA LEU A 26 13.59 -7.85 9.88
C LEU A 26 13.33 -9.31 10.29
N MET A 27 13.81 -9.71 11.46
CA MET A 27 13.50 -11.02 12.01
C MET A 27 12.13 -10.98 12.69
N ILE A 28 11.23 -11.87 12.27
CA ILE A 28 9.86 -11.98 12.79
C ILE A 28 9.66 -13.39 13.31
N ASP A 29 9.28 -13.53 14.59
CA ASP A 29 8.83 -14.81 15.16
C ASP A 29 7.30 -14.82 15.24
N LEU A 30 6.63 -15.51 14.32
CA LEU A 30 5.16 -15.55 14.23
C LEU A 30 4.49 -16.08 15.51
N ARG A 31 5.19 -16.84 16.35
CA ARG A 31 4.62 -17.31 17.63
C ARG A 31 4.37 -16.17 18.61
N THR A 32 5.10 -15.06 18.43
CA THR A 32 4.96 -13.89 19.29
C THR A 32 3.79 -13.00 18.86
N TYR A 33 3.21 -13.24 17.68
CA TYR A 33 2.12 -12.45 17.11
C TYR A 33 0.78 -13.14 17.38
N ASP A 34 0.06 -12.66 18.39
CA ASP A 34 -1.33 -13.02 18.66
C ASP A 34 -2.23 -11.78 18.69
N ASN A 35 -3.55 -12.01 18.75
CA ASN A 35 -4.52 -10.91 18.78
C ASN A 35 -4.36 -10.03 20.03
N GLN A 36 -3.93 -10.60 21.17
CA GLN A 36 -3.75 -9.85 22.41
C GLN A 36 -2.55 -8.90 22.33
N LEU A 37 -1.48 -9.30 21.64
CA LEU A 37 -0.35 -8.44 21.31
C LEU A 37 -0.81 -7.28 20.43
N LEU A 38 -1.57 -7.57 19.36
CA LEU A 38 -2.08 -6.54 18.47
C LEU A 38 -3.00 -5.54 19.18
N GLU A 39 -3.87 -6.00 20.07
CA GLU A 39 -4.73 -5.13 20.89
C GLU A 39 -3.92 -4.19 21.79
N ARG A 40 -2.86 -4.69 22.42
CA ARG A 40 -1.93 -3.87 23.24
C ARG A 40 -1.23 -2.82 22.39
N CYS A 41 -0.70 -3.21 21.23
CA CYS A 41 -0.08 -2.27 20.30
C CYS A 41 -1.08 -1.21 19.82
N LEU A 42 -2.32 -1.61 19.52
CA LEU A 42 -3.38 -0.70 19.06
C LEU A 42 -3.72 0.37 20.10
N ALA A 43 -3.72 0.02 21.39
CA ALA A 43 -3.94 0.99 22.47
C ALA A 43 -2.86 2.08 22.47
N VAL A 44 -1.58 1.69 22.41
CA VAL A 44 -0.44 2.61 22.33
C VAL A 44 -0.51 3.47 21.06
N ILE A 45 -0.76 2.85 19.91
CA ILE A 45 -0.86 3.57 18.62
C ILE A 45 -2.00 4.60 18.64
N ASN A 46 -3.16 4.28 19.25
CA ASN A 46 -4.26 5.24 19.33
C ASN A 46 -3.92 6.45 20.19
N GLN A 47 -3.12 6.29 21.24
CA GLN A 47 -2.59 7.42 22.01
C GLN A 47 -1.64 8.26 21.15
N LEU A 48 -0.65 7.63 20.50
CA LEU A 48 0.29 8.32 19.62
C LEU A 48 -0.41 9.09 18.49
N ARG A 49 -1.51 8.54 17.95
CA ARG A 49 -2.31 9.22 16.92
C ARG A 49 -2.89 10.55 17.39
N GLN A 50 -3.27 10.66 18.66
CA GLN A 50 -3.76 11.90 19.25
C GLN A 50 -2.61 12.89 19.42
N GLU A 51 -1.49 12.45 19.99
CA GLU A 51 -0.30 13.27 20.23
C GLU A 51 0.30 13.84 18.93
N VAL A 52 0.37 13.03 17.87
CA VAL A 52 0.92 13.41 16.56
C VAL A 52 -0.01 14.35 15.79
N HIS A 53 -1.31 14.32 16.05
CA HIS A 53 -2.26 15.15 15.33
C HIS A 53 -2.13 16.64 15.71
N ASP A 54 -1.65 16.93 16.91
CA ASP A 54 -1.70 18.28 17.47
C ASP A 54 -0.65 19.24 16.88
N ASN A 55 -1.06 20.51 16.70
CA ASN A 55 -0.20 21.68 16.54
C ASN A 55 0.75 21.76 15.32
N TRP A 56 0.52 21.01 14.24
CA TRP A 56 1.33 21.16 13.02
C TRP A 56 0.52 21.35 11.73
N PHE A 57 -0.67 20.75 11.65
CA PHE A 57 -1.41 20.67 10.40
C PHE A 57 -1.86 22.05 9.89
N GLU A 58 -2.26 22.95 10.79
CA GLU A 58 -2.69 24.30 10.42
C GLU A 58 -1.54 25.12 9.81
N ASP A 59 -0.36 25.09 10.42
CA ASP A 59 0.82 25.79 9.89
C ASP A 59 1.28 25.20 8.56
N PHE A 60 1.33 23.88 8.47
CA PHE A 60 1.62 23.14 7.24
C PHE A 60 0.65 23.51 6.11
N LYS A 61 -0.66 23.48 6.40
CA LYS A 61 -1.73 23.83 5.46
C LYS A 61 -1.59 25.27 4.99
N ASN A 62 -1.34 26.20 5.89
CA ASN A 62 -1.22 27.62 5.56
C ASN A 62 0.00 27.90 4.69
N SER A 63 1.17 27.32 5.03
CA SER A 63 2.38 27.45 4.22
C SER A 63 2.15 26.90 2.81
N LEU A 64 1.64 25.67 2.71
CA LEU A 64 1.43 25.00 1.43
C LEU A 64 0.36 25.68 0.58
N TYR A 65 -0.71 26.20 1.21
CA TYR A 65 -1.74 26.97 0.53
C TYR A 65 -1.17 28.23 -0.12
N ILE A 66 -0.35 29.00 0.62
CA ILE A 66 0.27 30.22 0.13
C ILE A 66 1.19 29.91 -1.06
N ASP A 67 2.02 28.87 -0.96
CA ASP A 67 2.95 28.50 -2.03
C ASP A 67 2.24 28.04 -3.29
N LEU A 68 1.22 27.18 -3.17
CA LEU A 68 0.44 26.72 -4.32
C LEU A 68 -0.39 27.86 -4.93
N LYS A 69 -0.84 28.82 -4.12
CA LYS A 69 -1.57 29.98 -4.63
C LYS A 69 -0.67 30.94 -5.40
N ARG A 70 0.56 31.17 -4.93
CA ARG A 70 1.60 31.89 -5.69
C ARG A 70 1.94 31.19 -7.00
N ALA A 71 1.90 29.86 -7.03
CA ALA A 71 2.10 29.06 -8.24
C ALA A 71 0.89 29.06 -9.21
N GLY A 72 -0.18 29.81 -8.92
CA GLY A 72 -1.33 29.96 -9.82
C GLY A 72 -2.28 28.76 -9.86
N LYS A 73 -2.19 27.83 -8.90
CA LYS A 73 -3.04 26.64 -8.87
C LYS A 73 -4.52 26.98 -8.58
N PRO A 74 -5.47 26.27 -9.20
CA PRO A 74 -6.90 26.41 -8.87
C PRO A 74 -7.19 25.86 -7.47
N ASN A 75 -8.19 26.41 -6.80
CA ASN A 75 -8.47 26.09 -5.39
C ASN A 75 -8.80 24.61 -5.16
N ASP A 76 -9.40 23.93 -6.14
CA ASP A 76 -9.71 22.50 -6.03
C ASP A 76 -8.44 21.63 -6.03
N GLU A 77 -7.53 21.90 -6.96
CA GLU A 77 -6.21 21.25 -7.00
C GLU A 77 -5.41 21.52 -5.72
N ILE A 78 -5.47 22.75 -5.19
CA ILE A 78 -4.82 23.12 -3.93
C ILE A 78 -5.32 22.24 -2.78
N LYS A 79 -6.64 22.04 -2.65
CA LYS A 79 -7.22 21.20 -1.59
C LYS A 79 -6.75 19.75 -1.71
N ASN A 80 -6.76 19.20 -2.92
CA ASN A 80 -6.32 17.82 -3.17
C ASN A 80 -4.85 17.63 -2.81
N VAL A 81 -3.99 18.58 -3.20
CA VAL A 81 -2.54 18.53 -2.87
C VAL A 81 -2.31 18.67 -1.37
N ILE A 82 -3.00 19.58 -0.69
CA ILE A 82 -2.91 19.74 0.77
C ILE A 82 -3.32 18.45 1.48
N CYS A 83 -4.43 17.84 1.08
CA CYS A 83 -4.91 16.59 1.67
C CYS A 83 -3.91 15.46 1.47
N ALA A 84 -3.43 15.24 0.25
CA ALA A 84 -2.48 14.19 -0.07
C ALA A 84 -1.14 14.37 0.65
N ARG A 85 -0.57 15.57 0.63
CA ARG A 85 0.71 15.85 1.32
C ARG A 85 0.56 15.86 2.84
N GLY A 86 -0.57 16.36 3.36
CA GLY A 86 -0.88 16.32 4.78
C GLY A 86 -0.99 14.90 5.31
N LEU A 87 -1.64 14.00 4.56
CA LEU A 87 -1.72 12.59 4.94
C LEU A 87 -0.34 11.92 4.96
N LYS A 88 0.52 12.19 3.96
CA LYS A 88 1.90 11.69 3.94
C LYS A 88 2.73 12.20 5.12
N GLU A 89 2.63 13.49 5.42
CA GLU A 89 3.31 14.09 6.57
C GLU A 89 2.81 13.50 7.89
N TYR A 90 1.50 13.33 8.05
CA TYR A 90 0.90 12.68 9.21
C TYR A 90 1.42 11.24 9.40
N ALA A 91 1.42 10.44 8.33
CA ALA A 91 1.92 9.07 8.36
C ALA A 91 3.41 9.03 8.75
N SER A 92 4.23 9.91 8.16
CA SER A 92 5.66 10.01 8.50
C SER A 92 5.89 10.32 9.97
N ARG A 93 5.15 11.28 10.53
CA ARG A 93 5.26 11.65 11.95
C ARG A 93 4.79 10.53 12.86
N LEU A 94 3.70 9.85 12.51
CA LEU A 94 3.18 8.72 13.29
C LEU A 94 4.16 7.56 13.28
N PHE A 95 4.74 7.23 12.12
CA PHE A 95 5.75 6.17 12.02
C PHE A 95 6.99 6.49 12.85
N GLU A 96 7.44 7.75 12.86
CA GLU A 96 8.56 8.16 13.70
C GLU A 96 8.24 8.08 15.20
N ALA A 97 7.03 8.50 15.60
CA ALA A 97 6.55 8.36 16.97
C ALA A 97 6.47 6.88 17.39
N MET A 98 6.00 6.00 16.50
CA MET A 98 5.98 4.55 16.74
C MET A 98 7.38 3.97 16.92
N ARG A 99 8.39 4.43 16.15
CA ARG A 99 9.78 3.94 16.27
C ARG A 99 10.44 4.33 17.58
N THR A 100 10.08 5.49 18.13
CA THR A 100 10.72 6.04 19.33
C THR A 100 9.95 5.75 20.62
N ASN A 101 8.72 5.21 20.54
CA ASN A 101 7.88 4.93 21.69
C ASN A 101 8.36 3.71 22.50
N GLU A 102 8.67 3.93 23.77
CA GLU A 102 9.18 2.90 24.68
C GLU A 102 8.15 1.82 25.02
N ASP A 103 6.86 2.17 25.15
CA ASP A 103 5.79 1.22 25.48
C ASP A 103 5.61 0.18 24.36
N LEU A 104 5.71 0.61 23.11
CA LEU A 104 5.63 -0.27 21.94
C LEU A 104 6.83 -1.21 21.86
N HIS A 105 8.04 -0.70 22.16
CA HIS A 105 9.26 -1.51 22.29
C HIS A 105 9.18 -2.53 23.44
N ALA A 106 8.56 -2.14 24.55
CA ALA A 106 8.37 -3.01 25.71
C ALA A 106 7.39 -4.17 25.41
N ILE A 107 6.40 -3.96 24.55
CA ILE A 107 5.52 -5.04 24.07
C ILE A 107 6.31 -6.04 23.23
N ASN A 108 7.01 -5.55 22.20
CA ASN A 108 7.90 -6.34 21.36
C ASN A 108 8.87 -5.41 20.59
N PRO A 109 10.19 -5.58 20.69
CA PRO A 109 11.17 -4.68 20.07
C PRO A 109 11.07 -4.55 18.54
N THR A 110 10.47 -5.53 17.86
CA THR A 110 10.37 -5.59 16.40
C THR A 110 9.00 -5.18 15.86
N ILE A 111 7.98 -5.03 16.73
CA ILE A 111 6.59 -4.86 16.28
C ILE A 111 6.35 -3.51 15.62
N ALA A 112 6.99 -2.45 16.12
CA ALA A 112 6.85 -1.11 15.56
C ALA A 112 7.25 -1.10 14.07
N GLU A 113 8.43 -1.63 13.77
CA GLU A 113 8.95 -1.67 12.41
C GLU A 113 8.14 -2.64 11.53
N ALA A 114 7.69 -3.78 12.05
CA ALA A 114 6.82 -4.70 11.31
C ALA A 114 5.49 -4.03 10.91
N LEU A 115 4.83 -3.31 11.83
CA LEU A 115 3.58 -2.60 11.56
C LEU A 115 3.79 -1.43 10.58
N ILE A 116 4.91 -0.71 10.67
CA ILE A 116 5.24 0.38 9.74
C ILE A 116 5.48 -0.17 8.33
N GLN A 117 6.18 -1.30 8.21
CA GLN A 117 6.42 -1.96 6.92
C GLN A 117 5.12 -2.39 6.27
N GLU A 118 4.22 -3.01 7.04
CA GLU A 118 2.89 -3.41 6.57
C GLU A 118 2.06 -2.21 6.13
N ALA A 119 2.01 -1.15 6.95
CA ALA A 119 1.28 0.07 6.62
C ALA A 119 1.82 0.75 5.36
N THR A 120 3.15 0.82 5.22
CA THR A 120 3.82 1.40 4.05
C THR A 120 3.50 0.60 2.78
N PHE A 121 3.56 -0.73 2.87
CA PHE A 121 3.19 -1.61 1.78
C PHE A 121 1.72 -1.44 1.38
N SER A 122 0.81 -1.43 2.36
CA SER A 122 -0.63 -1.21 2.12
C SER A 122 -0.91 0.14 1.46
N LEU A 123 -0.21 1.21 1.86
CA LEU A 123 -0.30 2.52 1.23
C LEU A 123 0.17 2.46 -0.24
N ALA A 124 1.34 1.89 -0.49
CA ALA A 124 1.90 1.77 -1.84
C ALA A 124 0.99 0.95 -2.78
N VAL A 125 0.40 -0.15 -2.29
CA VAL A 125 -0.56 -0.94 -3.05
C VAL A 125 -1.82 -0.14 -3.36
N THR A 126 -2.30 0.68 -2.42
CA THR A 126 -3.49 1.52 -2.62
C THR A 126 -3.22 2.63 -3.64
N GLU A 127 -2.08 3.32 -3.54
CA GLU A 127 -1.64 4.32 -4.52
C GLU A 127 -1.52 3.69 -5.92
N SER A 128 -0.83 2.54 -6.03
CA SER A 128 -0.64 1.84 -7.30
C SER A 128 -1.97 1.40 -7.94
N LYS A 129 -2.94 0.97 -7.12
CA LYS A 129 -4.30 0.63 -7.61
C LYS A 129 -5.03 1.85 -8.13
N ALA A 130 -4.92 3.00 -7.45
CA ALA A 130 -5.53 4.24 -7.89
C ALA A 130 -4.92 4.69 -9.24
N ASP A 131 -3.59 4.70 -9.34
CA ASP A 131 -2.88 5.05 -10.56
C ASP A 131 -3.24 4.12 -11.73
N LEU A 132 -3.36 2.82 -11.47
CA LEU A 132 -3.79 1.84 -12.47
C LEU A 132 -5.22 2.10 -12.95
N CYS A 133 -6.14 2.41 -12.03
CA CYS A 133 -7.52 2.75 -12.36
C CYS A 133 -7.59 4.02 -13.22
N ASP A 134 -6.87 5.08 -12.85
CA ASP A 134 -6.85 6.34 -13.58
C ASP A 134 -6.23 6.16 -14.98
N SER A 135 -5.13 5.41 -15.07
CA SER A 135 -4.49 5.04 -16.33
C SER A 135 -5.44 4.24 -17.24
N TRP A 136 -6.15 3.26 -16.67
CA TRP A 136 -7.15 2.48 -17.40
C TRP A 136 -8.29 3.37 -17.93
N LEU A 137 -8.86 4.24 -17.10
CA LEU A 137 -9.95 5.13 -17.50
C LEU A 137 -9.53 6.08 -18.62
N ALA A 138 -8.33 6.67 -18.53
CA ALA A 138 -7.80 7.54 -19.58
C ALA A 138 -7.56 6.78 -20.91
N HIS A 139 -7.03 5.56 -20.81
CA HIS A 139 -6.81 4.68 -21.96
C HIS A 139 -8.13 4.22 -22.60
N GLU A 140 -9.12 3.85 -21.79
CA GLU A 140 -10.46 3.46 -22.21
C GLU A 140 -11.13 4.58 -23.01
N VAL A 141 -11.24 5.79 -22.44
CA VAL A 141 -11.83 6.96 -23.11
C VAL A 141 -11.18 7.23 -24.47
N THR A 142 -9.85 7.22 -24.51
CA THR A 142 -9.08 7.47 -25.75
C THR A 142 -9.34 6.38 -26.79
N THR A 143 -9.39 5.13 -26.35
CA THR A 143 -9.57 3.97 -27.24
C THR A 143 -11.00 3.87 -27.74
N GLU A 144 -12.00 4.16 -26.90
CA GLU A 144 -13.41 4.22 -27.29
C GLU A 144 -13.63 5.28 -28.37
N ALA A 145 -13.11 6.49 -28.16
CA ALA A 145 -13.19 7.58 -29.15
C ALA A 145 -12.58 7.18 -30.50
N ARG A 146 -11.43 6.47 -30.46
CA ARG A 146 -10.79 5.93 -31.67
C ARG A 146 -11.66 4.87 -32.36
N LEU A 147 -12.18 3.89 -31.62
CA LEU A 147 -13.05 2.83 -32.17
C LEU A 147 -14.32 3.40 -32.80
N GLN A 148 -14.94 4.39 -32.16
CA GLN A 148 -16.13 5.05 -32.69
C GLN A 148 -15.83 5.78 -34.01
N ARG A 149 -14.68 6.45 -34.09
CA ARG A 149 -14.25 7.16 -35.31
C ARG A 149 -13.92 6.19 -36.45
N ASP A 150 -13.19 5.12 -36.15
CA ASP A 150 -12.67 4.21 -37.18
C ASP A 150 -13.72 3.18 -37.64
N HIS A 151 -14.71 2.86 -36.78
CA HIS A 151 -15.76 1.86 -37.05
C HIS A 151 -17.16 2.33 -36.63
N PRO A 152 -17.70 3.43 -37.19
CA PRO A 152 -18.94 4.06 -36.72
C PRO A 152 -20.18 3.14 -36.80
N ILE A 153 -20.28 2.30 -37.84
CA ILE A 153 -21.40 1.36 -38.01
C ILE A 153 -21.32 0.23 -36.98
N LEU A 154 -20.13 -0.37 -36.82
CA LEU A 154 -19.92 -1.48 -35.88
C LEU A 154 -20.01 -1.00 -34.43
N TRP A 155 -19.65 0.25 -34.15
CA TRP A 155 -19.76 0.84 -32.83
C TRP A 155 -21.18 0.75 -32.28
N CYS A 156 -22.22 0.90 -33.11
CA CYS A 156 -23.61 0.75 -32.69
C CYS A 156 -24.01 -0.70 -32.34
N ILE A 157 -23.20 -1.70 -32.71
CA ILE A 157 -23.44 -3.11 -32.41
C ILE A 157 -22.85 -3.43 -31.03
N LEU A 158 -23.69 -3.44 -29.99
CA LEU A 158 -23.27 -3.65 -28.60
C LEU A 158 -22.41 -4.92 -28.37
N PRO A 159 -22.74 -6.10 -28.94
CA PRO A 159 -21.89 -7.28 -28.78
C PRO A 159 -20.48 -7.09 -29.33
N TRP A 160 -20.35 -6.47 -30.51
CA TRP A 160 -19.04 -6.19 -31.12
C TRP A 160 -18.26 -5.21 -30.25
N ARG A 161 -18.89 -4.13 -29.78
CA ARG A 161 -18.27 -3.15 -28.90
C ARG A 161 -17.70 -3.80 -27.63
N LYS A 162 -18.52 -4.59 -26.92
CA LYS A 162 -18.09 -5.30 -25.70
C LYS A 162 -16.90 -6.22 -25.96
N GLN A 163 -16.91 -6.94 -27.08
CA GLN A 163 -15.82 -7.81 -27.46
C GLN A 163 -14.51 -7.04 -27.71
N GLN A 164 -14.58 -5.89 -28.41
CA GLN A 164 -13.38 -5.07 -28.63
C GLN A 164 -12.83 -4.51 -27.31
N LEU A 165 -13.71 -3.98 -26.45
CA LEU A 165 -13.28 -3.43 -25.15
C LEU A 165 -12.66 -4.51 -24.24
N SER A 166 -13.18 -5.75 -24.25
CA SER A 166 -12.54 -6.86 -23.53
C SER A 166 -11.12 -7.13 -24.02
N LYS A 167 -10.93 -7.22 -25.35
CA LYS A 167 -9.59 -7.45 -25.94
C LYS A 167 -8.61 -6.32 -25.61
N ILE A 168 -9.08 -5.08 -25.65
CA ILE A 168 -8.29 -3.90 -25.30
C ILE A 168 -7.91 -3.92 -23.82
N LYS A 169 -8.84 -4.30 -22.94
CA LYS A 169 -8.58 -4.46 -21.51
C LYS A 169 -7.54 -5.54 -21.24
N GLU A 170 -7.68 -6.71 -21.85
CA GLU A 170 -6.72 -7.80 -21.73
C GLU A 170 -5.32 -7.36 -22.20
N ALA A 171 -5.24 -6.70 -23.36
CA ALA A 171 -3.97 -6.18 -23.89
C ALA A 171 -3.34 -5.12 -22.98
N PHE A 172 -4.15 -4.22 -22.41
CA PHE A 172 -3.67 -3.21 -21.47
C PHE A 172 -3.09 -3.86 -20.21
N MET A 173 -3.81 -4.82 -19.61
CA MET A 173 -3.35 -5.51 -18.39
C MET A 173 -2.05 -6.29 -18.63
N GLN A 174 -1.89 -6.93 -19.79
CA GLN A 174 -0.64 -7.61 -20.13
C GLN A 174 0.56 -6.64 -20.17
N VAL A 175 0.41 -5.44 -20.74
CA VAL A 175 1.49 -4.44 -20.80
C VAL A 175 1.87 -3.94 -19.41
N VAL A 176 0.87 -3.76 -18.53
CA VAL A 176 1.09 -3.34 -17.14
C VAL A 176 1.86 -4.42 -16.37
N ASP A 177 1.51 -5.69 -16.52
CA ASP A 177 2.19 -6.80 -15.84
C ASP A 177 3.69 -6.89 -16.20
N TYR A 178 4.09 -6.57 -17.43
CA TYR A 178 5.51 -6.55 -17.84
C TYR A 178 6.28 -5.30 -17.39
N SER A 179 5.60 -4.26 -16.90
CA SER A 179 6.22 -3.00 -16.47
C SER A 179 6.64 -2.99 -15.00
N PHE A 180 6.26 -4.02 -14.23
CA PHE A 180 6.68 -4.24 -12.85
C PHE A 180 7.67 -5.42 -12.77
N PRO A 181 8.97 -5.24 -13.06
CA PRO A 181 9.95 -6.22 -12.65
C PRO A 181 10.07 -6.14 -11.13
N PHE A 182 9.84 -7.26 -10.44
CA PHE A 182 10.21 -7.41 -9.04
C PHE A 182 11.70 -7.10 -8.82
#